data_AF-A0AAW3YZX0-F1
#
_entry.id   AF-A0AAW3YZX0-F1
#
_cell.length_a   1.000
_cell.length_b   1.000
_cell.length_c   1.000
_cell.angle_alpha   90.00
_cell.angle_beta   90.00
_cell.angle_gamma   90.00
#
_symmetry.space_group_name_H-M   'P 1'
#
loop_
_entity.id
_entity.type
_entity.pdbx_description
1 polymer ?
#
loop_
_entity_poly.entity_id
_entity_poly.type
_entity_poly.pdbx_seq_one_letter_code
_entity_poly.pdbx_strand_id
1 'polypeptide(L)'
;MIDVNNFEYMKIGLASPDKIRSWSYGEVKKPETINYRTLKPEKDGLFCERIFGPQKDWECHCGKYKRVRYKGVVCDRCGVEVTRAKVRRERMGHIE
;
A
#
# COMPACT_ATOMS: atom_id res chain seq x y z
N MET A 1 10.09 -0.26 -14.62
CA MET A 1 10.29 1.05 -15.27
C MET A 1 9.41 0.99 -16.49
N ILE A 2 8.45 1.90 -16.60
CA ILE A 2 7.61 1.99 -17.79
C ILE A 2 8.51 2.55 -18.89
N ASP A 3 8.64 1.83 -20.01
CA ASP A 3 9.42 2.27 -21.16
C ASP A 3 8.79 3.56 -21.72
N VAL A 4 9.51 4.67 -21.60
CA VAL A 4 9.01 6.01 -21.95
C VAL A 4 8.86 6.21 -23.46
N ASN A 5 9.26 5.21 -24.26
CA ASN A 5 9.30 5.28 -25.71
C ASN A 5 8.21 4.45 -26.41
N ASN A 6 7.26 3.87 -25.66
CA ASN A 6 6.28 2.92 -26.22
C ASN A 6 4.82 3.34 -25.97
N PHE A 7 4.50 4.62 -26.17
CA PHE A 7 3.12 5.12 -26.15
C PHE A 7 2.86 6.06 -27.34
N GLU A 8 1.76 5.85 -28.06
CA GLU A 8 1.39 6.69 -29.21
C GLU A 8 0.73 8.01 -28.79
N TYR A 9 -0.03 8.02 -27.68
CA TYR A 9 -0.68 9.20 -27.14
C TYR A 9 -1.00 9.06 -25.64
N MET A 10 -1.17 10.19 -24.96
CA MET A 10 -1.58 10.26 -23.55
C MET A 10 -2.97 10.90 -23.44
N LYS A 11 -3.91 10.22 -22.78
CA LYS A 11 -5.28 10.70 -22.58
C LYS A 11 -5.52 11.06 -21.12
N ILE A 12 -6.11 12.23 -20.90
CA ILE A 12 -6.60 12.67 -19.58
C ILE A 12 -8.13 12.79 -19.61
N GLY A 13 -8.76 12.59 -18.46
CA GLY A 13 -10.20 12.72 -18.30
C GLY A 13 -10.59 12.67 -16.82
N LEU A 14 -11.84 13.02 -16.53
CA LEU A 14 -12.37 12.95 -15.18
C LEU A 14 -12.43 11.49 -14.69
N ALA A 15 -12.05 11.28 -13.43
CA ALA A 15 -12.18 9.98 -12.78
C ALA A 15 -13.56 9.89 -12.11
N SER A 16 -14.34 8.86 -12.45
CA SER A 16 -15.56 8.54 -11.72
C SER A 16 -15.25 7.96 -10.34
N PRO A 17 -16.19 8.00 -9.38
CA PRO A 17 -16.01 7.37 -8.07
C PRO A 17 -15.59 5.90 -8.17
N ASP A 18 -16.18 5.13 -9.08
CA ASP A 18 -15.82 3.72 -9.29
C ASP A 18 -14.39 3.55 -9.81
N LYS A 19 -13.92 4.50 -10.63
CA LYS A 19 -12.53 4.51 -11.11
C LYS A 19 -11.56 4.78 -9.96
N ILE A 20 -11.89 5.70 -9.05
CA ILE A 20 -11.09 5.98 -7.85
C ILE A 20 -11.02 4.74 -6.95
N ARG A 21 -12.14 4.05 -6.74
CA ARG A 21 -12.17 2.79 -5.98
C ARG A 21 -11.34 1.69 -6.65
N SER A 22 -11.36 1.60 -7.99
CA SER A 22 -10.57 0.61 -8.74
C SER A 22 -9.05 0.78 -8.60
N TRP A 23 -8.59 2.00 -8.37
CA TRP A 23 -7.16 2.30 -8.13
C TRP A 23 -6.73 2.02 -6.69
N SER A 24 -7.69 1.95 -5.78
CA SER A 24 -7.44 1.91 -4.37
C SER A 24 -7.14 0.50 -3.88
N TYR A 25 -6.17 0.41 -2.98
CA TYR A 25 -5.84 -0.81 -2.25
C TYR A 25 -6.56 -0.89 -0.89
N GLY A 26 -7.31 0.14 -0.52
CA GLY A 26 -8.07 0.18 0.72
C GLY A 26 -8.49 1.59 1.13
N GLU A 27 -9.47 1.62 2.02
CA GLU A 27 -10.05 2.84 2.59
C GLU A 27 -9.26 3.32 3.81
N VAL A 28 -8.94 4.61 3.86
CA VAL A 28 -8.33 5.28 5.02
C VAL A 28 -9.43 5.83 5.90
N LYS A 29 -9.59 5.27 7.10
CA LYS A 29 -10.68 5.62 8.03
C LYS A 29 -10.24 6.57 9.13
N LYS A 30 -8.94 6.62 9.37
CA LYS A 30 -8.33 7.16 10.58
C LYS A 30 -7.38 8.30 10.23
N PRO A 31 -7.45 9.45 10.91
CA PRO A 31 -6.50 10.56 10.67
C PRO A 31 -5.10 10.26 11.22
N GLU A 32 -4.93 9.21 12.03
CA GLU A 32 -3.67 8.86 12.65
C GLU A 32 -2.61 8.46 11.61
N THR A 33 -1.36 8.80 11.91
CA THR A 33 -0.21 8.59 11.03
C THR A 33 0.66 7.44 11.51
N ILE A 34 1.44 7.69 12.56
CA ILE A 34 2.39 6.75 13.15
C ILE A 34 2.27 6.80 14.68
N ASN A 35 2.60 5.68 15.30
CA ASN A 35 2.70 5.60 16.74
C ASN A 35 3.97 6.31 17.23
N TYR A 36 3.84 7.24 18.18
CA TYR A 36 4.97 8.04 18.67
C TYR A 36 6.06 7.21 19.39
N ARG A 37 5.71 6.06 20.00
CA ARG A 37 6.69 5.21 20.71
C ARG A 37 7.36 4.21 19.78
N THR A 38 6.55 3.51 18.99
CA THR A 38 7.05 2.39 18.18
C THR A 38 7.49 2.81 16.79
N LEU A 39 7.17 4.04 16.37
CA LEU A 39 7.37 4.57 15.02
C LEU A 39 6.71 3.70 13.93
N LYS A 40 5.77 2.84 14.31
CA LYS A 40 5.02 2.00 13.40
C LYS A 40 3.78 2.72 12.88
N PRO A 41 3.41 2.55 11.60
CA PRO A 41 2.16 3.09 11.07
C PRO A 41 0.94 2.55 11.79
N GLU A 42 -0.02 3.41 12.07
CA GLU A 42 -1.29 3.01 12.68
C GLU A 42 -2.17 2.27 11.66
N LYS A 43 -2.98 1.32 12.16
CA LYS A 43 -3.88 0.54 11.31
C LYS A 43 -5.02 1.44 10.80
N ASP A 44 -5.31 1.35 9.50
CA ASP A 44 -6.33 2.12 8.77
C ASP A 44 -6.08 3.64 8.73
N GLY A 45 -4.89 4.07 9.16
CA GLY A 45 -4.42 5.45 9.09
C GLY A 45 -3.74 5.81 7.77
N LEU A 46 -3.26 7.05 7.67
CA LEU A 46 -2.67 7.62 6.46
C LEU A 46 -1.42 6.88 5.94
N PHE A 47 -0.73 6.13 6.81
CA PHE A 47 0.47 5.36 6.43
C PHE A 47 0.28 3.84 6.53
N CYS A 48 -0.97 3.37 6.67
CA CYS A 48 -1.29 1.97 6.94
C CYS A 48 -0.59 1.00 5.97
N GLU A 49 0.16 0.05 6.52
CA GLU A 49 0.91 -0.93 5.73
C GLU A 49 0.02 -1.92 4.97
N ARG A 50 -1.23 -2.10 5.41
CA ARG A 50 -2.20 -2.97 4.73
C ARG A 50 -2.64 -2.37 3.38
N ILE A 51 -2.80 -1.05 3.33
CA ILE A 51 -3.26 -0.31 2.14
C ILE A 51 -2.07 -0.05 1.22
N PHE A 52 -1.04 0.60 1.76
CA PHE A 52 0.07 1.11 0.95
C PHE A 52 1.19 0.07 0.76
N GLY A 53 1.23 -1.00 1.56
CA GLY A 53 2.29 -2.01 1.56
C GLY A 53 3.29 -1.86 2.71
N PRO A 54 4.23 -2.79 2.87
CA PRO A 54 5.09 -2.88 4.05
C PRO A 54 6.14 -1.76 4.11
N GLN A 55 6.50 -1.29 5.32
CA GLN A 55 7.55 -0.30 5.53
C GLN A 55 8.95 -0.87 5.25
N LYS A 56 9.16 -2.17 5.53
CA LYS A 56 10.42 -2.88 5.31
C LYS A 56 10.24 -3.96 4.26
N ASP A 57 11.28 -4.18 3.47
CA ASP A 57 11.27 -5.22 2.45
C ASP A 57 11.03 -6.60 3.08
N TRP A 58 10.03 -7.30 2.56
CA TRP A 58 9.71 -8.67 2.96
C TRP A 58 9.37 -8.86 4.44
N GLU A 59 8.82 -7.84 5.11
CA GLU A 59 8.39 -7.91 6.51
C GLU A 59 6.97 -7.36 6.66
N CYS A 60 6.11 -8.13 7.34
CA CYS A 60 4.76 -7.67 7.70
C CYS A 60 4.75 -6.88 9.01
N HIS A 61 3.72 -6.07 9.23
CA HIS A 61 3.58 -5.17 10.41
C HIS A 61 3.83 -5.84 11.77
N CYS A 62 3.20 -7.01 11.97
CA CYS A 62 3.25 -7.74 13.24
C CYS A 62 4.55 -8.55 13.41
N GLY A 63 5.36 -8.68 12.36
CA GLY A 63 6.60 -9.43 12.38
C GLY A 63 6.46 -10.96 12.31
N LYS A 64 5.25 -11.50 12.10
CA LYS A 64 5.02 -12.96 11.92
C LYS A 64 5.76 -13.49 10.69
N TYR A 65 5.58 -12.83 9.56
CA TYR A 65 6.27 -13.15 8.31
C TYR A 65 7.40 -12.14 8.08
N LYS A 66 8.62 -12.68 7.96
CA LYS A 66 9.86 -11.94 7.69
C LYS A 66 10.73 -12.70 6.70
N ARG A 67 11.51 -11.96 5.91
CA ARG A 67 12.45 -12.45 4.89
C ARG A 67 11.76 -12.86 3.58
N VAL A 68 12.57 -12.94 2.52
CA VAL A 68 12.16 -13.17 1.13
C VAL A 68 11.36 -14.46 0.92
N ARG A 69 11.51 -15.48 1.79
CA ARG A 69 10.82 -16.76 1.66
C ARG A 69 9.28 -16.68 1.71
N TYR A 70 8.73 -15.61 2.32
CA TYR A 70 7.29 -15.38 2.39
C TYR A 70 6.80 -14.39 1.34
N LYS A 71 7.58 -14.14 0.28
CA LYS A 71 7.21 -13.26 -0.84
C LYS A 71 5.80 -13.58 -1.34
N GLY A 72 4.94 -12.55 -1.38
CA GLY A 72 3.56 -12.64 -1.87
C GLY A 72 2.55 -13.18 -0.84
N VAL A 73 2.98 -13.57 0.37
CA VAL A 73 2.06 -14.01 1.42
C VAL A 73 1.39 -12.79 2.06
N VAL A 74 0.07 -12.83 2.18
CA VAL A 74 -0.70 -11.86 2.97
C VAL A 74 -0.78 -12.35 4.41
N CYS A 75 -0.38 -11.49 5.36
CA CYS A 75 -0.37 -11.88 6.75
C CYS A 75 -1.78 -12.04 7.32
N ASP A 76 -2.10 -13.22 7.87
CA ASP A 76 -3.37 -13.51 8.54
C ASP A 76 -3.65 -12.62 9.77
N ARG A 77 -2.60 -12.13 10.44
CA ARG A 77 -2.76 -11.33 11.66
C ARG A 77 -2.91 -9.83 11.39
N CYS A 78 -2.14 -9.28 10.46
CA CYS A 78 -2.09 -7.84 10.20
C CYS A 78 -2.61 -7.43 8.81
N GLY A 79 -2.89 -8.38 7.92
CA GLY A 79 -3.36 -8.13 6.56
C GLY A 79 -2.30 -7.55 5.62
N VAL A 80 -1.05 -7.37 6.08
CA VAL A 80 0.02 -6.81 5.25
C VAL A 80 0.58 -7.88 4.33
N GLU A 81 0.65 -7.54 3.05
CA GLU A 81 1.30 -8.35 2.03
C GLU A 81 2.83 -8.23 2.13
N VAL A 82 3.51 -9.37 2.10
CA VAL A 82 4.97 -9.44 2.18
C VAL A 82 5.57 -9.20 0.80
N THR A 83 5.89 -7.94 0.52
CA THR A 83 6.48 -7.47 -0.74
C THR A 83 7.61 -6.46 -0.48
N ARG A 84 8.15 -5.85 -1.55
CA ARG A 84 9.13 -4.76 -1.43
C ARG A 84 8.44 -3.48 -0.99
N ALA A 85 9.07 -2.69 -0.12
CA ALA A 85 8.58 -1.38 0.32
C ALA A 85 8.41 -0.39 -0.85
N LYS A 86 9.04 -0.65 -1.99
CA LYS A 86 8.87 0.14 -3.23
C LYS A 86 7.40 0.30 -3.65
N VAL A 87 6.55 -0.71 -3.41
CA VAL A 87 5.12 -0.64 -3.78
C VAL A 87 4.38 0.51 -3.10
N ARG A 88 4.88 1.03 -1.97
CA ARG A 88 4.31 2.20 -1.27
C ARG A 88 4.31 3.48 -2.11
N ARG A 89 5.08 3.52 -3.21
CA ARG A 89 5.12 4.64 -4.15
C ARG A 89 4.13 4.49 -5.32
N GLU A 90 3.53 3.32 -5.47
CA GLU A 90 2.68 2.95 -6.61
C GLU A 90 1.22 2.67 -6.17
N ARG A 91 1.01 2.22 -4.92
CA ARG A 91 -0.34 1.93 -4.38
C ARG A 91 -1.05 3.19 -3.92
N MET A 92 -2.30 3.35 -4.35
CA MET A 92 -3.19 4.42 -3.92
C MET A 92 -4.18 3.95 -2.85
N GLY A 93 -4.64 4.89 -2.02
CA GLY A 93 -5.73 4.72 -1.06
C GLY A 93 -6.92 5.61 -1.45
N HIS A 94 -8.08 5.39 -0.83
CA HIS A 94 -9.23 6.28 -0.98
C HIS A 94 -9.86 6.58 0.40
N ILE A 95 -10.73 7.58 0.44
CA ILE A 95 -11.60 7.91 1.57
C ILE A 95 -13.02 7.93 1.00
N GLU A 96 -13.97 7.33 1.72
CA GLU A 96 -15.39 7.36 1.37
C GLU A 96 -16.09 8.56 2.02
#